data_AF-A0A0G0JDP9-F1
#
_entry.id   AF-A0A0G0JDP9-F1
#
_cell.length_a   1.000
_cell.length_b   1.000
_cell.length_c   1.000
_cell.angle_alpha   90.00
_cell.angle_beta   90.00
_cell.angle_gamma   90.00
#
_symmetry.space_group_name_H-M   'P 1'
#
loop_
_entity.id
_entity.type
_entity.pdbx_description
1 polymer ?
#
loop_
_entity_poly.entity_id
_entity_poly.type
_entity_poly.pdbx_seq_one_letter_code
_entity_poly.pdbx_strand_id
1 'polypeptide(L)'
;MKIKKVKFLILLFVISTSFMWPKTLLMAESLASKLRGRILIDVESHGEAWYVNPSNLQRYYLGRPADAFSIMRQLGLGISNKDFDSFAGTAPRRLSGKILIKTEDLGKAYYINPLDLKLHYLGRPADAFALMRKFGLGISVNNLAQLPIYGGSSQVVSTQMERNIADLINQERTSRGLQALKWNEDIAAVARQHSADQARQDADLINQNKLCSYPFIHHEGIDFGIYQSERLNNKGVYYFSASAENIALIPRISGSQYTGNVAPIDCQSQLNQLNSSFQTRVKSTDDELQKIQMVTEEINKRKELVNLSPSINIINTYYNTSAEIEKQAVTGWMNSPGHRQNILTPDYDEAGIGIAEVEGYYIITQVFIKKAACGYQGGACCTKPNYLPYCYIPLGCSTNVCQ
;
A
#
# COMPACT_ATOMS: atom_id res chain seq x y z
N MET A 1 -66.28 45.25 67.83
CA MET A 1 -66.56 44.07 66.99
C MET A 1 -65.69 44.16 65.74
N LYS A 2 -64.98 43.07 65.39
CA LYS A 2 -64.09 42.88 64.22
C LYS A 2 -64.85 43.27 62.91
N ILE A 3 -64.25 43.70 61.80
CA ILE A 3 -63.47 42.89 60.84
C ILE A 3 -62.79 43.82 59.79
N LYS A 4 -61.49 43.61 59.65
CA LYS A 4 -60.51 43.77 58.55
C LYS A 4 -60.88 44.55 57.26
N LYS A 5 -60.06 45.57 56.96
CA LYS A 5 -59.81 46.11 55.62
C LYS A 5 -59.05 45.08 54.77
N VAL A 6 -59.57 44.72 53.58
CA VAL A 6 -58.83 43.96 52.57
C VAL A 6 -58.48 44.91 51.43
N LYS A 7 -57.18 45.12 51.21
CA LYS A 7 -56.63 45.80 50.03
C LYS A 7 -56.59 44.79 48.88
N PHE A 8 -57.25 45.08 47.77
CA PHE A 8 -57.16 44.28 46.56
C PHE A 8 -55.89 44.69 45.80
N LEU A 9 -54.87 43.84 45.84
CA LEU A 9 -53.63 43.99 45.10
C LEU A 9 -53.86 43.41 43.69
N ILE A 10 -53.94 44.26 42.67
CA ILE A 10 -53.97 43.82 41.27
C ILE A 10 -52.55 43.43 40.88
N LEU A 11 -52.28 42.13 40.78
CA LEU A 11 -51.00 41.59 40.32
C LEU A 11 -51.01 41.54 38.77
N LEU A 12 -50.22 42.39 38.13
CA LEU A 12 -49.91 42.35 36.71
C LEU A 12 -49.11 41.07 36.40
N PHE A 13 -49.74 40.09 35.74
CA PHE A 13 -49.05 38.93 35.19
C PHE A 13 -48.44 39.32 33.84
N VAL A 14 -47.19 39.79 33.84
CA VAL A 14 -46.38 39.87 32.62
C VAL A 14 -45.98 38.45 32.26
N ILE A 15 -46.73 37.83 31.34
CA ILE A 15 -46.32 36.59 30.70
C ILE A 15 -45.13 36.95 29.79
N SER A 16 -43.91 36.87 30.31
CA SER A 16 -42.72 36.87 29.45
C SER A 16 -42.70 35.53 28.72
N THR A 17 -43.28 35.49 27.52
CA THR A 17 -43.04 34.41 26.58
C THR A 17 -41.57 34.49 26.15
N SER A 18 -40.69 33.93 26.97
CA SER A 18 -39.33 33.56 26.60
C SER A 18 -39.45 32.49 25.52
N PHE A 19 -39.67 32.93 24.29
CA PHE A 19 -39.64 32.12 23.09
C PHE A 19 -38.18 31.63 22.95
N MET A 20 -37.86 30.53 23.63
CA MET A 20 -36.60 29.83 23.44
C MET A 20 -36.64 29.24 22.04
N TRP A 21 -36.17 30.01 21.05
CA TRP A 21 -35.82 29.46 19.75
C TRP A 21 -34.87 28.29 20.02
N PRO A 22 -35.16 27.06 19.56
CA PRO A 22 -34.17 26.01 19.60
C PRO A 22 -32.98 26.53 18.79
N LYS A 23 -31.87 26.79 19.47
CA LYS A 23 -30.58 26.99 18.81
C LYS A 23 -30.29 25.66 18.12
N THR A 24 -30.65 25.55 16.85
CA THR A 24 -30.18 24.47 15.99
C THR A 24 -28.66 24.55 16.05
N LEU A 25 -28.06 23.59 16.74
CA LEU A 25 -26.62 23.44 16.80
C LEU A 25 -26.17 23.05 15.38
N LEU A 26 -25.77 24.04 14.59
CA LEU A 26 -25.09 23.81 13.31
C LEU A 26 -23.77 23.12 13.65
N MET A 27 -23.75 21.79 13.59
CA MET A 27 -22.50 21.02 13.65
C MET A 27 -21.62 21.51 12.49
N ALA A 28 -20.42 21.99 12.80
CA ALA A 28 -19.47 22.39 11.78
C ALA A 28 -19.22 21.22 10.82
N GLU A 29 -19.36 21.47 9.52
CA GLU A 29 -19.13 20.45 8.51
C GLU A 29 -17.70 19.88 8.65
N SER A 30 -17.58 18.55 8.71
CA SER A 30 -16.29 17.87 8.86
C SER A 30 -15.37 18.16 7.68
N LEU A 31 -14.05 18.14 7.92
CA LEU A 31 -13.07 18.37 6.87
C LEU A 31 -13.23 17.36 5.71
N ALA A 32 -13.57 16.11 6.01
CA ALA A 32 -13.84 15.08 5.02
C ALA A 32 -15.05 15.41 4.13
N SER A 33 -16.11 16.01 4.69
CA SER A 33 -17.27 16.46 3.92
C SER A 33 -16.91 17.64 3.01
N LYS A 34 -16.10 18.60 3.49
CA LYS A 34 -15.60 19.72 2.67
C LYS A 34 -14.70 19.28 1.52
N LEU A 35 -13.91 18.23 1.75
CA LEU A 35 -12.97 17.67 0.77
C LEU A 35 -13.55 16.51 -0.04
N ARG A 36 -14.85 16.24 0.09
CA ARG A 36 -15.57 15.19 -0.61
C ARG A 36 -15.25 15.17 -2.10
N GLY A 37 -14.77 14.03 -2.59
CA GLY A 37 -14.51 13.80 -4.01
C GLY A 37 -13.28 14.51 -4.56
N ARG A 38 -12.52 15.21 -3.72
CA ARG A 38 -11.28 15.87 -4.12
C ARG A 38 -10.13 14.87 -4.18
N ILE A 39 -9.23 15.13 -5.12
CA ILE A 39 -7.87 14.61 -5.08
C ILE A 39 -7.04 15.59 -4.25
N LEU A 40 -6.29 15.08 -3.29
CA LEU A 40 -5.43 15.83 -2.37
C LEU A 40 -3.98 15.45 -2.61
N ILE A 41 -3.08 16.40 -2.44
CA ILE A 41 -1.63 16.21 -2.50
C ILE A 41 -1.07 16.68 -1.16
N ASP A 42 -0.37 15.80 -0.45
CA ASP A 42 0.39 16.21 0.74
C ASP A 42 1.54 17.12 0.32
N VAL A 43 1.51 18.38 0.76
CA VAL A 43 2.52 19.39 0.38
C VAL A 43 3.60 19.60 1.45
N GLU A 44 3.49 18.94 2.59
CA GLU A 44 4.43 19.07 3.72
C GLU A 44 5.26 17.79 3.93
N SER A 45 4.86 16.67 3.33
CA SER A 45 5.59 15.40 3.28
C SER A 45 6.30 15.22 1.93
N HIS A 46 6.02 14.12 1.21
CA HIS A 46 6.72 13.67 0.02
C HIS A 46 5.88 13.81 -1.26
N GLY A 47 4.76 14.55 -1.21
CA GLY A 47 3.89 14.75 -2.38
C GLY A 47 2.83 13.67 -2.57
N GLU A 48 2.52 12.89 -1.52
CA GLU A 48 1.60 11.76 -1.57
C GLU A 48 0.20 12.18 -2.05
N ALA A 49 -0.35 11.44 -3.02
CA ALA A 49 -1.67 11.69 -3.56
C ALA A 49 -2.75 10.85 -2.83
N TRP A 50 -3.89 11.49 -2.56
CA TRP A 50 -5.02 10.88 -1.87
C TRP A 50 -6.34 11.22 -2.57
N TYR A 51 -7.31 10.32 -2.53
CA TYR A 51 -8.67 10.58 -3.01
C TYR A 51 -9.66 10.44 -1.86
N VAL A 52 -10.46 11.48 -1.61
CA VAL A 52 -11.54 11.42 -0.62
C VAL A 52 -12.79 10.89 -1.29
N ASN A 53 -13.12 9.62 -1.05
CA ASN A 53 -14.24 8.97 -1.74
C ASN A 53 -15.58 9.60 -1.30
N PRO A 54 -16.42 10.08 -2.24
CA PRO A 54 -17.68 10.74 -1.92
C PRO A 54 -18.72 9.88 -1.20
N SER A 55 -18.59 8.55 -1.30
CA SER A 55 -19.59 7.61 -0.79
C SER A 55 -19.36 7.27 0.69
N ASN A 56 -18.11 7.26 1.15
CA ASN A 56 -17.76 6.89 2.53
C ASN A 56 -16.94 7.95 3.28
N LEU A 57 -16.57 9.06 2.62
CA LEU A 57 -15.75 10.14 3.17
C LEU A 57 -14.37 9.70 3.67
N GLN A 58 -13.90 8.53 3.26
CA GLN A 58 -12.56 8.04 3.57
C GLN A 58 -11.56 8.46 2.50
N ARG A 59 -10.33 8.76 2.91
CA ARG A 59 -9.21 8.97 2.01
C ARG A 59 -8.62 7.62 1.58
N TYR A 60 -8.33 7.50 0.30
CA TYR A 60 -7.64 6.37 -0.31
C TYR A 60 -6.26 6.85 -0.75
N TYR A 61 -5.22 6.14 -0.34
CA TYR A 61 -3.88 6.41 -0.87
C TYR A 61 -3.86 6.07 -2.35
N LEU A 62 -3.55 7.05 -3.20
CA LEU A 62 -3.50 6.85 -4.64
C LEU A 62 -2.14 6.34 -5.11
N GLY A 63 -1.10 6.43 -4.27
CA GLY A 63 0.24 5.92 -4.60
C GLY A 63 0.71 6.39 -5.98
N ARG A 64 1.03 5.44 -6.87
CA ARG A 64 1.44 5.69 -8.26
C ARG A 64 0.27 5.78 -9.23
N PRO A 65 0.49 6.28 -10.46
CA PRO A 65 -0.52 6.39 -11.51
C PRO A 65 -1.35 5.11 -11.76
N ALA A 66 -0.72 3.94 -11.73
CA ALA A 66 -1.38 2.65 -11.97
C ALA A 66 -2.19 2.16 -10.76
N ASP A 67 -1.70 2.41 -9.55
CA ASP A 67 -2.36 2.04 -8.30
C ASP A 67 -3.60 2.93 -8.11
N ALA A 68 -3.45 4.24 -8.37
CA ALA A 68 -4.54 5.19 -8.45
C ALA A 68 -5.57 4.77 -9.50
N PHE A 69 -5.14 4.34 -10.69
CA PHE A 69 -6.03 3.88 -11.76
C PHE A 69 -6.85 2.66 -11.31
N SER A 70 -6.22 1.66 -10.68
CA SER A 70 -6.91 0.47 -10.16
C SER A 70 -7.93 0.82 -9.08
N ILE A 71 -7.52 1.61 -8.08
CA ILE A 71 -8.41 2.08 -7.00
C ILE A 71 -9.57 2.88 -7.59
N MET A 72 -9.28 3.83 -8.50
CA MET A 72 -10.29 4.66 -9.13
C MET A 72 -11.31 3.84 -9.93
N ARG A 73 -10.86 2.78 -10.63
CA ARG A 73 -11.77 1.87 -11.33
C ARG A 73 -12.61 1.02 -10.39
N GLN A 74 -12.02 0.50 -9.31
CA GLN A 74 -12.75 -0.28 -8.29
C GLN A 74 -13.84 0.54 -7.60
N LEU A 75 -13.58 1.83 -7.35
CA LEU A 75 -14.55 2.75 -6.76
C LEU A 75 -15.56 3.32 -7.77
N GLY A 76 -15.42 2.95 -9.05
CA GLY A 76 -16.18 3.49 -10.15
C GLY A 76 -17.63 3.01 -10.18
N LEU A 77 -18.56 3.93 -10.47
CA LEU A 77 -19.97 3.65 -10.67
C LEU A 77 -20.23 3.35 -12.15
N GLY A 78 -20.84 2.20 -12.45
CA GLY A 78 -21.25 1.86 -13.82
C GLY A 78 -22.28 2.85 -14.39
N ILE A 79 -22.15 3.20 -15.66
CA ILE A 79 -23.09 4.06 -16.39
C ILE A 79 -23.27 3.59 -17.85
N SER A 80 -24.50 3.69 -18.36
CA SER A 80 -24.83 3.42 -19.76
C SER A 80 -24.30 4.52 -20.68
N ASN A 81 -24.07 4.23 -21.96
CA ASN A 81 -23.67 5.23 -22.95
C ASN A 81 -24.74 6.32 -23.09
N LYS A 82 -26.02 5.93 -23.11
CA LYS A 82 -27.15 6.87 -23.19
C LYS A 82 -27.14 7.90 -22.07
N ASP A 83 -26.96 7.46 -20.82
CA ASP A 83 -26.96 8.35 -19.67
C ASP A 83 -25.69 9.21 -19.63
N PHE A 84 -24.54 8.63 -19.98
CA PHE A 84 -23.28 9.37 -20.07
C PHE A 84 -23.36 10.49 -21.12
N ASP A 85 -23.89 10.19 -22.30
CA ASP A 85 -23.99 11.14 -23.41
C ASP A 85 -25.00 12.26 -23.10
N SER A 86 -26.01 11.98 -22.28
CA SER A 86 -26.98 12.98 -21.79
C SER A 86 -26.35 14.11 -20.99
N PHE A 87 -25.13 13.91 -20.46
CA PHE A 87 -24.42 14.92 -19.68
C PHE A 87 -23.80 16.04 -20.54
N ALA A 88 -23.62 15.81 -21.85
CA ALA A 88 -23.00 16.79 -22.76
C ALA A 88 -21.68 17.40 -22.21
N GLY A 89 -20.86 16.58 -21.54
CA GLY A 89 -19.58 16.99 -20.96
C GLY A 89 -19.64 17.61 -19.55
N THR A 90 -20.82 17.77 -18.96
CA THR A 90 -21.00 18.28 -17.58
C THR A 90 -21.95 17.40 -16.77
N ALA A 91 -21.44 16.77 -15.72
CA ALA A 91 -22.21 15.82 -14.93
C ALA A 91 -23.19 16.49 -13.94
N PRO A 92 -24.30 15.83 -13.58
CA PRO A 92 -25.19 16.30 -12.51
C PRO A 92 -24.47 16.43 -11.15
N ARG A 93 -24.82 17.43 -10.34
CA ARG A 93 -24.20 17.69 -9.01
C ARG A 93 -24.17 16.47 -8.08
N ARG A 94 -25.17 15.58 -8.16
CA ARG A 94 -25.22 14.34 -7.34
C ARG A 94 -24.06 13.36 -7.63
N LEU A 95 -23.39 13.52 -8.78
CA LEU A 95 -22.24 12.72 -9.18
C LEU A 95 -20.90 13.46 -8.95
N SER A 96 -20.93 14.65 -8.35
CA SER A 96 -19.74 15.45 -8.05
C SER A 96 -18.68 14.61 -7.32
N GLY A 97 -17.46 14.59 -7.88
CA GLY A 97 -16.32 13.87 -7.32
C GLY A 97 -16.33 12.37 -7.50
N LYS A 98 -17.37 11.77 -8.09
CA LYS A 98 -17.43 10.33 -8.36
C LYS A 98 -16.64 9.99 -9.61
N ILE A 99 -16.34 8.70 -9.72
CA ILE A 99 -15.74 8.09 -10.90
C ILE A 99 -16.83 7.29 -11.59
N LEU A 100 -16.96 7.47 -12.91
CA LEU A 100 -17.92 6.75 -13.74
C LEU A 100 -17.20 5.77 -14.65
N ILE A 101 -17.74 4.56 -14.79
CA ILE A 101 -17.27 3.52 -15.69
C ILE A 101 -18.32 3.31 -16.77
N LYS A 102 -17.99 3.64 -18.01
CA LYS A 102 -18.86 3.33 -19.15
C LYS A 102 -18.81 1.83 -19.41
N THR A 103 -19.81 1.10 -18.90
CA THR A 103 -19.84 -0.36 -18.94
C THR A 103 -20.00 -0.90 -20.37
N GLU A 104 -20.57 -0.09 -21.26
CA GLU A 104 -20.83 -0.40 -22.66
C GLU A 104 -19.73 0.09 -23.61
N ASP A 105 -18.65 0.70 -23.09
CA ASP A 105 -17.56 1.29 -23.88
C ASP A 105 -16.21 0.81 -23.31
N LEU A 106 -16.01 -0.51 -23.32
CA LEU A 106 -14.80 -1.21 -22.87
C LEU A 106 -14.36 -0.83 -21.43
N GLY A 107 -15.29 -0.39 -20.58
CA GLY A 107 -15.00 0.00 -19.20
C GLY A 107 -14.22 1.31 -19.07
N LYS A 108 -14.30 2.21 -20.05
CA LYS A 108 -13.67 3.55 -19.98
C LYS A 108 -14.10 4.30 -18.72
N ALA A 109 -13.12 4.83 -17.99
CA ALA A 109 -13.33 5.50 -16.71
C ALA A 109 -13.23 7.03 -16.83
N TYR A 110 -14.04 7.76 -16.06
CA TYR A 110 -14.04 9.23 -16.04
C TYR A 110 -14.17 9.75 -14.60
N TYR A 111 -13.30 10.67 -14.20
CA TYR A 111 -13.44 11.42 -12.95
C TYR A 111 -14.27 12.68 -13.16
N ILE A 112 -15.23 12.94 -12.28
CA ILE A 112 -16.02 14.17 -12.28
C ILE A 112 -15.39 15.15 -11.31
N ASN A 113 -14.76 16.21 -11.81
CA ASN A 113 -14.13 17.21 -10.95
C ASN A 113 -15.20 17.95 -10.11
N PRO A 114 -15.14 17.95 -8.76
CA PRO A 114 -16.14 18.59 -7.93
C PRO A 114 -16.30 20.09 -8.12
N LEU A 115 -15.27 20.76 -8.66
CA LEU A 115 -15.24 22.21 -8.81
C LEU A 115 -16.04 22.71 -10.02
N ASP A 116 -16.03 21.96 -11.12
CA ASP A 116 -16.64 22.35 -12.41
C ASP A 116 -17.58 21.30 -13.00
N LEU A 117 -17.70 20.13 -12.37
CA LEU A 117 -18.50 18.97 -12.79
C LEU A 117 -18.13 18.41 -14.15
N LYS A 118 -16.96 18.78 -14.69
CA LYS A 118 -16.49 18.27 -15.98
C LYS A 118 -16.00 16.84 -15.85
N LEU A 119 -16.23 16.07 -16.90
CA LEU A 119 -15.77 14.68 -17.01
C LEU A 119 -14.35 14.66 -17.56
N HIS A 120 -13.44 14.03 -16.83
CA HIS A 120 -12.05 13.88 -17.19
C HIS A 120 -11.72 12.41 -17.38
N TYR A 121 -11.24 12.06 -18.58
CA TYR A 121 -10.95 10.69 -18.93
C TYR A 121 -9.76 10.13 -18.13
N LEU A 122 -9.98 8.98 -17.50
CA LEU A 122 -9.00 8.17 -16.78
C LEU A 122 -8.61 6.97 -17.65
N GLY A 123 -8.11 7.21 -18.86
CA GLY A 123 -7.89 6.16 -19.85
C GLY A 123 -6.72 5.25 -19.54
N ARG A 124 -5.58 5.86 -19.23
CA ARG A 124 -4.33 5.17 -18.87
C ARG A 124 -3.84 5.68 -17.52
N PRO A 125 -2.96 4.93 -16.83
CA PRO A 125 -2.27 5.43 -15.63
C PRO A 125 -1.74 6.86 -15.78
N ALA A 126 -1.05 7.18 -16.89
CA ALA A 126 -0.52 8.51 -17.16
C ALA A 126 -1.60 9.62 -17.20
N ASP A 127 -2.80 9.32 -17.72
CA ASP A 127 -3.89 10.29 -17.81
C ASP A 127 -4.45 10.59 -16.40
N ALA A 128 -4.58 9.55 -15.56
CA ALA A 128 -4.97 9.70 -14.15
C ALA A 128 -3.96 10.55 -13.37
N PHE A 129 -2.67 10.37 -13.63
CA PHE A 129 -1.60 11.17 -13.01
C PHE A 129 -1.60 12.64 -13.42
N ALA A 130 -1.78 12.91 -14.73
CA ALA A 130 -1.90 14.27 -15.22
C ALA A 130 -3.09 14.99 -14.56
N LEU A 131 -4.19 14.27 -14.35
CA LEU A 131 -5.35 14.75 -13.62
C LEU A 131 -5.02 15.03 -12.15
N MET A 132 -4.39 14.09 -11.43
CA MET A 132 -4.00 14.26 -10.03
C MET A 132 -3.12 15.50 -9.83
N ARG A 133 -2.14 15.72 -10.70
CA ARG A 133 -1.30 16.93 -10.67
C ARG A 133 -2.08 18.22 -10.97
N LYS A 134 -3.03 18.17 -11.90
CA LYS A 134 -3.77 19.35 -12.36
C LYS A 134 -4.83 19.81 -11.36
N PHE A 135 -5.53 18.88 -10.74
CA PHE A 135 -6.68 19.16 -9.86
C PHE A 135 -6.42 18.85 -8.38
N GLY A 136 -5.26 18.29 -8.07
CA GLY A 136 -4.81 18.02 -6.72
C GLY A 136 -4.83 19.28 -5.86
N LEU A 137 -5.55 19.22 -4.75
CA LEU A 137 -5.53 20.25 -3.73
C LEU A 137 -4.39 19.98 -2.77
N GLY A 138 -3.49 20.94 -2.58
CA GLY A 138 -2.48 20.85 -1.53
C GLY A 138 -3.14 20.76 -0.14
N ILE A 139 -2.69 19.82 0.68
CA ILE A 139 -3.15 19.64 2.07
C ILE A 139 -1.95 19.47 3.01
N SER A 140 -2.04 20.06 4.20
CA SER A 140 -1.04 19.88 5.26
C SER A 140 -1.16 18.51 5.91
N VAL A 141 -0.08 18.01 6.50
CA VAL A 141 -0.06 16.71 7.20
C VAL A 141 -1.11 16.68 8.32
N ASN A 142 -1.25 17.78 9.06
CA ASN A 142 -2.23 17.91 10.15
C ASN A 142 -3.69 17.87 9.69
N ASN A 143 -4.00 18.47 8.54
CA ASN A 143 -5.34 18.43 7.98
C ASN A 143 -5.62 17.08 7.32
N LEU A 144 -4.62 16.51 6.65
CA LEU A 144 -4.70 15.19 6.07
C LEU A 144 -5.01 14.16 7.16
N ALA A 145 -4.31 14.19 8.30
CA ALA A 145 -4.52 13.29 9.45
C ALA A 145 -5.94 13.29 10.04
N GLN A 146 -6.71 14.35 9.84
CA GLN A 146 -8.12 14.42 10.28
C GLN A 146 -9.08 13.65 9.36
N LEU A 147 -8.60 13.19 8.20
CA LEU A 147 -9.40 12.43 7.24
C LEU A 147 -9.30 10.91 7.54
N PRO A 148 -10.43 10.22 7.75
CA PRO A 148 -10.44 8.77 7.96
C PRO A 148 -9.81 8.04 6.76
N ILE A 149 -8.85 7.14 6.99
CA ILE A 149 -8.19 6.37 5.91
C ILE A 149 -8.94 5.06 5.64
N TYR A 150 -9.14 4.75 4.36
CA TYR A 150 -9.64 3.43 3.94
C TYR A 150 -8.56 2.38 4.20
N GLY A 151 -8.90 1.28 4.89
CA GLY A 151 -7.92 0.27 5.35
C GLY A 151 -7.41 0.47 6.78
N GLY A 152 -7.75 1.59 7.45
CA GLY A 152 -7.47 1.81 8.87
C GLY A 152 -6.01 2.15 9.22
N SER A 153 -5.69 2.13 10.53
CA SER A 153 -4.38 2.50 11.08
C SER A 153 -3.22 1.63 10.60
N SER A 154 -3.49 0.42 10.10
CA SER A 154 -2.46 -0.54 9.65
C SER A 154 -1.63 -0.01 8.46
N GLN A 155 -2.24 0.69 7.48
CA GLN A 155 -1.50 1.25 6.32
C GLN A 155 -0.59 2.43 6.69
N VAL A 156 -0.98 3.25 7.68
CA VAL A 156 -0.14 4.35 8.17
C VAL A 156 1.02 3.80 9.00
N VAL A 157 0.74 2.78 9.82
CA VAL A 157 1.77 2.07 10.60
C VAL A 157 2.76 1.36 9.67
N SER A 158 2.30 0.72 8.59
CA SER A 158 3.19 0.07 7.62
C SER A 158 4.13 1.05 6.92
N THR A 159 3.63 2.19 6.47
CA THR A 159 4.46 3.22 5.82
C THR A 159 5.54 3.79 6.76
N GLN A 160 5.22 3.98 8.04
CA GLN A 160 6.22 4.44 9.02
C GLN A 160 7.24 3.34 9.34
N MET A 161 6.81 2.09 9.50
CA MET A 161 7.72 0.96 9.72
C MET A 161 8.70 0.80 8.55
N GLU A 162 8.24 0.94 7.31
CA GLU A 162 9.11 0.88 6.12
C GLU A 162 10.25 1.91 6.19
N ARG A 163 9.94 3.14 6.61
CA ARG A 163 10.91 4.23 6.76
C ARG A 163 11.86 3.98 7.94
N ASN A 164 11.33 3.53 9.08
CA ASN A 164 12.14 3.19 10.25
C ASN A 164 13.14 2.05 9.93
N ILE A 165 12.70 1.01 9.21
CA ILE A 165 13.58 -0.07 8.76
C ILE A 165 14.65 0.47 7.80
N ALA A 166 14.30 1.36 6.87
CA ALA A 166 15.27 2.02 5.99
C ALA A 166 16.34 2.78 6.78
N ASP A 167 15.94 3.50 7.82
CA ASP A 167 16.84 4.27 8.68
C ASP A 167 17.77 3.35 9.48
N LEU A 168 17.25 2.27 10.07
CA LEU A 168 18.06 1.25 10.78
C LEU A 168 19.09 0.59 9.85
N ILE A 169 18.72 0.31 8.60
CA ILE A 169 19.65 -0.23 7.60
C ILE A 169 20.72 0.80 7.23
N ASN A 170 20.34 2.06 7.07
CA ASN A 170 21.29 3.12 6.82
C ASN A 170 22.25 3.32 8.00
N GLN A 171 21.80 3.15 9.25
CA GLN A 171 22.69 3.14 10.42
C GLN A 171 23.71 1.98 10.36
N GLU A 172 23.29 0.78 9.95
CA GLU A 172 24.21 -0.36 9.74
C GLU A 172 25.23 -0.07 8.63
N ARG A 173 24.81 0.58 7.54
CA ARG A 173 25.68 0.98 6.43
C ARG A 173 26.68 2.06 6.86
N THR A 174 26.21 3.17 7.43
CA THR A 174 27.06 4.32 7.78
C THR A 174 28.03 4.00 8.90
N SER A 175 27.65 3.16 9.87
CA SER A 175 28.57 2.69 10.92
C SER A 175 29.75 1.88 10.38
N ARG A 176 29.66 1.40 9.12
CA ARG A 176 30.73 0.68 8.40
C ARG A 176 31.38 1.51 7.29
N GLY A 177 31.13 2.82 7.27
CA GLY A 177 31.72 3.74 6.28
C GLY A 177 31.07 3.65 4.89
N LEU A 178 29.93 2.99 4.74
CA LEU A 178 29.18 2.94 3.49
C LEU A 178 28.25 4.15 3.37
N GLN A 179 27.96 4.54 2.13
CA GLN A 179 26.97 5.58 1.86
C GLN A 179 25.56 5.10 2.24
N ALA A 180 24.79 6.00 2.86
CA ALA A 180 23.37 5.78 3.10
C ALA A 180 22.63 5.66 1.77
N LEU A 181 21.72 4.69 1.69
CA LEU A 181 20.82 4.51 0.56
C LEU A 181 19.75 5.59 0.59
N LYS A 182 19.51 6.20 -0.56
CA LYS A 182 18.42 7.14 -0.73
C LYS A 182 17.10 6.39 -0.88
N TRP A 183 16.07 6.83 -0.15
CA TRP A 183 14.72 6.30 -0.33
C TRP A 183 14.22 6.58 -1.75
N ASN A 184 13.70 5.54 -2.40
CA ASN A 184 13.00 5.64 -3.67
C ASN A 184 11.61 5.02 -3.54
N GLU A 185 10.59 5.85 -3.73
CA GLU A 185 9.18 5.47 -3.58
C GLU A 185 8.72 4.48 -4.66
N ASP A 186 9.27 4.55 -5.87
CA ASP A 186 8.94 3.61 -6.95
C ASP A 186 9.47 2.20 -6.62
N ILE A 187 10.66 2.11 -6.02
CA ILE A 187 11.22 0.85 -5.51
C ILE A 187 10.37 0.34 -4.34
N ALA A 188 10.02 1.20 -3.39
CA ALA A 188 9.18 0.83 -2.25
C ALA A 188 7.83 0.29 -2.72
N ALA A 189 7.23 0.91 -3.73
CA ALA A 189 5.98 0.45 -4.30
C ALA A 189 6.10 -0.86 -5.09
N VAL A 190 7.28 -1.24 -5.60
CA VAL A 190 7.56 -2.61 -6.09
C VAL A 190 7.61 -3.59 -4.92
N ALA A 191 8.35 -3.25 -3.86
CA ALA A 191 8.49 -4.08 -2.67
C ALA A 191 7.14 -4.31 -1.93
N ARG A 192 6.28 -3.28 -1.85
CA ARG A 192 4.94 -3.39 -1.27
C ARG A 192 4.06 -4.32 -2.07
N GLN A 193 4.15 -4.24 -3.40
CA GLN A 193 3.41 -5.13 -4.27
C GLN A 193 3.84 -6.59 -4.07
N HIS A 194 5.14 -6.87 -4.06
CA HIS A 194 5.64 -8.22 -3.82
C HIS A 194 5.24 -8.75 -2.43
N SER A 195 5.26 -7.89 -1.42
CA SER A 195 4.81 -8.26 -0.06
C SER A 195 3.32 -8.55 -0.02
N ALA A 196 2.50 -7.75 -0.72
CA ALA A 196 1.05 -7.92 -0.79
C ALA A 196 0.66 -9.18 -1.58
N ASP A 197 1.38 -9.48 -2.66
CA ASP A 197 1.15 -10.69 -3.47
C ASP A 197 1.42 -11.95 -2.64
N GLN A 198 2.53 -11.99 -1.89
CA GLN A 198 2.82 -13.07 -0.94
C GLN A 198 1.81 -13.13 0.20
N ALA A 199 1.37 -11.99 0.75
CA ALA A 199 0.36 -11.94 1.79
C ALA A 199 -0.99 -12.52 1.32
N ARG A 200 -1.38 -12.27 0.06
CA ARG A 200 -2.58 -12.89 -0.53
C ARG A 200 -2.44 -14.42 -0.65
N GLN A 201 -1.26 -14.91 -1.02
CA GLN A 201 -0.99 -16.35 -1.11
C GLN A 201 -1.02 -17.01 0.28
N ASP A 202 -0.48 -16.32 1.28
CA ASP A 202 -0.41 -16.80 2.67
C ASP A 202 -1.74 -16.73 3.42
N ALA A 203 -2.75 -16.03 2.89
CA ALA A 203 -4.06 -15.89 3.53
C ALA A 203 -4.74 -17.23 3.85
N ASP A 204 -4.46 -18.26 3.05
CA ASP A 204 -4.95 -19.63 3.27
C ASP A 204 -3.92 -20.55 3.96
N LEU A 205 -2.67 -20.09 4.14
CA LEU A 205 -1.57 -20.83 4.76
C LEU A 205 -1.38 -20.48 6.23
N ILE A 206 -2.06 -19.44 6.70
CA ILE A 206 -2.03 -18.95 8.06
C ILE A 206 -3.45 -18.96 8.60
N ASN A 207 -3.65 -19.65 9.72
CA ASN A 207 -4.95 -19.68 10.39
C ASN A 207 -4.73 -19.71 11.90
N GLN A 208 -5.13 -18.64 12.58
CA GLN A 208 -4.93 -18.50 14.03
C GLN A 208 -5.72 -19.52 14.86
N ASN A 209 -6.74 -20.15 14.27
CA ASN A 209 -7.54 -21.19 14.92
C ASN A 209 -7.04 -22.60 14.57
N LYS A 210 -5.88 -22.72 13.92
CA LYS A 210 -5.19 -23.98 13.66
C LYS A 210 -3.91 -24.04 14.48
N LEU A 211 -3.57 -25.23 14.98
CA LEU A 211 -2.34 -25.42 15.76
C LEU A 211 -1.09 -25.12 14.93
N CYS A 212 -1.07 -25.55 13.67
CA CYS A 212 0.02 -25.30 12.74
C CYS A 212 -0.43 -24.39 11.60
N SER A 213 0.42 -23.42 11.29
CA SER A 213 0.39 -22.64 10.05
C SER A 213 1.71 -22.87 9.31
N TYR A 214 1.69 -22.77 7.98
CA TYR A 214 2.87 -23.03 7.14
C TYR A 214 3.14 -21.86 6.19
N PRO A 215 3.32 -20.63 6.72
CA PRO A 215 3.49 -19.44 5.90
C PRO A 215 4.69 -19.56 4.97
N PHE A 216 4.61 -18.91 3.82
CA PHE A 216 5.50 -19.16 2.70
C PHE A 216 5.89 -17.87 1.98
N ILE A 217 7.13 -17.45 2.19
CA ILE A 217 7.74 -16.35 1.44
C ILE A 217 8.77 -16.87 0.45
N HIS A 218 8.84 -16.21 -0.70
CA HIS A 218 9.70 -16.57 -1.83
C HIS A 218 10.03 -15.33 -2.68
N HIS A 219 11.12 -15.41 -3.46
CA HIS A 219 11.59 -14.26 -4.26
C HIS A 219 10.84 -14.14 -5.59
N GLU A 220 10.21 -15.23 -6.02
CA GLU A 220 9.47 -15.35 -7.27
C GLU A 220 8.13 -14.59 -7.20
N GLY A 221 7.81 -13.79 -8.21
CA GLY A 221 6.49 -13.19 -8.35
C GLY A 221 5.60 -13.99 -9.30
N ILE A 222 4.33 -14.19 -8.98
CA ILE A 222 3.40 -14.90 -9.88
C ILE A 222 2.51 -13.96 -10.70
N ASP A 223 2.22 -12.76 -10.18
CA ASP A 223 1.24 -11.84 -10.78
C ASP A 223 1.88 -10.68 -11.56
N PHE A 224 3.05 -10.21 -11.13
CA PHE A 224 3.62 -8.93 -11.59
C PHE A 224 5.10 -9.02 -11.97
N GLY A 225 5.50 -10.18 -12.47
CA GLY A 225 6.86 -10.45 -12.89
C GLY A 225 7.59 -11.34 -11.89
N ILE A 226 8.23 -12.36 -12.44
CA ILE A 226 8.77 -13.47 -11.67
C ILE A 226 10.04 -13.08 -10.94
N TYR A 227 10.92 -12.36 -11.61
CA TYR A 227 12.15 -11.86 -11.02
C TYR A 227 11.95 -10.44 -10.50
N GLN A 228 12.68 -10.09 -9.45
CA GLN A 228 12.72 -8.72 -8.94
C GLN A 228 13.08 -7.70 -10.04
N SER A 229 13.98 -8.07 -10.97
CA SER A 229 14.32 -7.28 -12.15
C SER A 229 13.11 -6.98 -13.03
N GLU A 230 12.28 -8.00 -13.28
CA GLU A 230 11.05 -7.87 -14.06
C GLU A 230 10.02 -7.00 -13.32
N ARG A 231 9.85 -7.20 -12.00
CA ARG A 231 8.97 -6.36 -11.17
C ARG A 231 9.39 -4.89 -11.22
N LEU A 232 10.69 -4.61 -11.16
CA LEU A 232 11.24 -3.25 -11.30
C LEU A 232 10.97 -2.68 -12.70
N ASN A 233 11.29 -3.43 -13.76
CA ASN A 233 11.09 -3.03 -15.15
C ASN A 233 9.61 -2.77 -15.47
N ASN A 234 8.70 -3.62 -14.99
CA ASN A 234 7.25 -3.47 -15.16
C ASN A 234 6.70 -2.20 -14.47
N LYS A 235 7.45 -1.60 -13.53
CA LYS A 235 7.17 -0.29 -12.92
C LYS A 235 7.99 0.86 -13.51
N GLY A 236 8.78 0.61 -14.56
CA GLY A 236 9.64 1.62 -15.18
C GLY A 236 10.82 2.03 -14.29
N VAL A 237 11.21 1.19 -13.33
CA VAL A 237 12.38 1.42 -12.49
C VAL A 237 13.57 0.70 -13.11
N TYR A 238 14.47 1.50 -13.70
CA TYR A 238 15.66 0.99 -14.39
C TYR A 238 16.93 1.19 -13.56
N TYR A 239 17.81 0.21 -13.61
CA TYR A 239 19.05 0.19 -12.85
C TYR A 239 20.21 -0.31 -13.71
N PHE A 240 21.43 0.11 -13.38
CA PHE A 240 22.58 -0.05 -14.26
C PHE A 240 23.07 -1.51 -14.37
N SER A 241 23.47 -2.09 -13.24
CA SER A 241 24.18 -3.37 -13.23
C SER A 241 23.90 -4.21 -11.99
N ALA A 242 23.25 -3.65 -10.97
CA ALA A 242 23.04 -4.33 -9.71
C ALA A 242 21.67 -3.98 -9.14
N SER A 243 20.96 -5.02 -8.75
CA SER A 243 19.81 -4.97 -7.87
C SER A 243 19.86 -6.15 -6.90
N ALA A 244 19.23 -6.00 -5.75
CA ALA A 244 19.10 -7.09 -4.78
C ALA A 244 17.79 -7.00 -4.03
N GLU A 245 17.35 -8.14 -3.50
CA GLU A 245 16.13 -8.23 -2.71
C GLU A 245 16.41 -8.98 -1.41
N ASN A 246 15.91 -8.43 -0.30
CA ASN A 246 15.77 -9.16 0.96
C ASN A 246 14.28 -9.30 1.25
N ILE A 247 13.85 -10.48 1.67
CA ILE A 247 12.49 -10.72 2.14
C ILE A 247 12.53 -11.26 3.57
N ALA A 248 11.50 -10.95 4.35
CA ALA A 248 11.33 -11.45 5.71
C ALA A 248 9.86 -11.68 6.02
N LEU A 249 9.60 -12.70 6.83
CA LEU A 249 8.32 -12.99 7.42
C LEU A 249 8.50 -12.88 8.94
N ILE A 250 7.86 -11.90 9.55
CA ILE A 250 8.02 -11.61 10.98
C ILE A 250 6.67 -11.78 11.68
N PRO A 251 6.57 -12.65 12.71
CA PRO A 251 5.36 -12.75 13.52
C PRO A 251 5.07 -11.43 14.25
N ARG A 252 3.89 -10.86 14.02
CA ARG A 252 3.35 -9.78 14.85
C ARG A 252 2.91 -10.33 16.20
N ILE A 253 2.46 -11.59 16.24
CA ILE A 253 2.09 -12.28 17.47
C ILE A 253 3.35 -12.80 18.16
N SER A 254 3.58 -12.37 19.39
CA SER A 254 4.69 -12.84 20.23
C SER A 254 4.34 -14.12 21.01
N GLY A 255 3.05 -14.40 21.16
CA GLY A 255 2.55 -15.64 21.73
C GLY A 255 1.03 -15.67 21.81
N SER A 256 0.47 -16.86 21.96
CA SER A 256 -0.97 -17.07 22.17
C SER A 256 -1.21 -18.12 23.25
N GLN A 257 -2.24 -17.92 24.05
CA GLN A 257 -2.80 -18.94 24.93
C GLN A 257 -4.01 -19.55 24.24
N TYR A 258 -4.12 -20.87 24.25
CA TYR A 258 -5.23 -21.57 23.62
C TYR A 258 -5.75 -22.73 24.49
N THR A 259 -6.98 -23.14 24.24
CA THR A 259 -7.55 -24.38 24.77
C THR A 259 -7.72 -25.41 23.64
N GLY A 260 -7.59 -26.68 24.02
CA GLY A 260 -7.71 -27.81 23.12
C GLY A 260 -6.88 -28.98 23.64
N ASN A 261 -7.45 -30.18 23.66
CA ASN A 261 -6.71 -31.38 24.03
C ASN A 261 -6.00 -31.89 22.77
N VAL A 262 -4.88 -31.25 22.42
CA VAL A 262 -4.17 -31.48 21.17
C VAL A 262 -2.85 -32.18 21.44
N ALA A 263 -2.58 -33.26 20.71
CA ALA A 263 -1.25 -33.88 20.74
C ALA A 263 -0.20 -32.87 20.26
N PRO A 264 1.00 -32.84 20.85
CA PRO A 264 2.08 -31.99 20.37
C PRO A 264 2.41 -32.31 18.91
N ILE A 265 2.37 -31.28 18.05
CA ILE A 265 2.84 -31.35 16.66
C ILE A 265 4.01 -30.39 16.53
N ASP A 266 5.14 -30.87 16.01
CA ASP A 266 6.30 -30.03 15.72
C ASP A 266 6.11 -29.30 14.38
N CYS A 267 5.25 -28.27 14.40
CA CYS A 267 4.95 -27.45 13.23
C CYS A 267 6.23 -26.79 12.66
N GLN A 268 7.18 -26.43 13.53
CA GLN A 268 8.38 -25.69 13.13
C GLN A 268 9.36 -26.55 12.34
N SER A 269 9.59 -27.80 12.76
CA SER A 269 10.43 -28.73 12.01
C SER A 269 9.84 -29.04 10.62
N GLN A 270 8.52 -29.24 10.54
CA GLN A 270 7.84 -29.43 9.26
C GLN A 270 7.96 -28.19 8.36
N LEU A 271 7.76 -26.99 8.90
CA LEU A 271 7.96 -25.74 8.16
C LEU A 271 9.40 -25.61 7.62
N ASN A 272 10.41 -25.94 8.43
CA ASN A 272 11.81 -25.91 8.01
C ASN A 272 12.11 -26.91 6.88
N GLN A 273 11.50 -28.09 6.91
CA GLN A 273 11.62 -29.09 5.85
C GLN A 273 10.95 -28.62 4.54
N LEU A 274 9.75 -28.05 4.62
CA LEU A 274 9.06 -27.47 3.47
C LEU A 274 9.89 -26.36 2.82
N ASN A 275 10.41 -25.43 3.64
CA ASN A 275 11.24 -24.32 3.16
C ASN A 275 12.52 -24.81 2.46
N SER A 276 13.26 -25.74 3.07
CA SER A 276 14.51 -26.26 2.50
C SER A 276 14.28 -27.09 1.23
N SER A 277 13.20 -27.88 1.19
CA SER A 277 12.80 -28.63 -0.01
C SER A 277 12.44 -27.70 -1.17
N PHE A 278 11.61 -26.68 -0.92
CA PHE A 278 11.25 -25.70 -1.95
C PHE A 278 12.48 -24.95 -2.48
N GLN A 279 13.33 -24.43 -1.58
CA GLN A 279 14.54 -23.70 -1.97
C GLN A 279 15.49 -24.53 -2.84
N THR A 280 15.54 -25.84 -2.64
CA THR A 280 16.34 -26.75 -3.47
C THR A 280 15.74 -26.92 -4.85
N ARG A 281 14.41 -27.10 -4.94
CA ARG A 281 13.69 -27.28 -6.22
C ARG A 281 13.70 -26.02 -7.08
N VAL A 282 13.38 -24.85 -6.50
CA VAL A 282 13.25 -23.61 -7.29
C VAL A 282 14.57 -23.15 -7.92
N LYS A 283 15.71 -23.56 -7.34
CA LYS A 283 17.05 -23.29 -7.87
C LYS A 283 17.51 -24.27 -8.95
N SER A 284 16.77 -25.35 -9.22
CA SER A 284 17.18 -26.38 -10.18
C SER A 284 16.85 -26.04 -11.64
N THR A 285 16.13 -24.95 -11.89
CA THR A 285 15.71 -24.51 -13.22
C THR A 285 15.70 -22.99 -13.28
N ASP A 286 15.91 -22.43 -14.46
CA ASP A 286 15.71 -21.00 -14.74
C ASP A 286 14.46 -20.74 -15.59
N ASP A 287 13.73 -21.81 -15.95
CA ASP A 287 12.47 -21.71 -16.68
C ASP A 287 11.37 -21.07 -15.80
N GLU A 288 10.82 -19.95 -16.29
CA GLU A 288 9.87 -19.14 -15.54
C GLU A 288 8.55 -19.87 -15.28
N LEU A 289 8.06 -20.61 -16.28
CA LEU A 289 6.80 -21.36 -16.16
C LEU A 289 6.93 -22.49 -15.16
N GLN A 290 8.06 -23.20 -15.15
CA GLN A 290 8.35 -24.23 -14.16
C GLN A 290 8.44 -23.64 -12.74
N LYS A 291 9.08 -22.48 -12.56
CA LYS A 291 9.13 -21.80 -11.25
C LYS A 291 7.73 -21.43 -10.74
N ILE A 292 6.89 -20.87 -11.61
CA ILE A 292 5.48 -20.55 -11.27
C ILE A 292 4.72 -21.82 -10.85
N GLN A 293 4.91 -22.93 -11.58
CA GLN A 293 4.31 -24.22 -11.22
C GLN A 293 4.79 -24.72 -9.87
N MET A 294 6.11 -24.68 -9.59
CA MET A 294 6.68 -25.11 -8.32
C MET A 294 6.14 -24.30 -7.12
N VAL A 295 6.02 -22.97 -7.28
CA VAL A 295 5.41 -22.09 -6.27
C VAL A 295 3.95 -22.47 -6.03
N THR A 296 3.17 -22.65 -7.11
CA THR A 296 1.74 -23.01 -7.02
C THR A 296 1.54 -24.36 -6.32
N GLU A 297 2.35 -25.36 -6.67
CA GLU A 297 2.32 -26.68 -6.03
C GLU A 297 2.67 -26.61 -4.54
N GLU A 298 3.68 -25.81 -4.17
CA GLU A 298 4.10 -25.64 -2.78
C GLU A 298 3.01 -24.97 -1.94
N ILE A 299 2.33 -23.96 -2.47
CA ILE A 299 1.17 -23.30 -1.83
C ILE A 299 0.06 -24.33 -1.58
N ASN A 300 -0.33 -25.10 -2.61
CA ASN A 300 -1.40 -26.09 -2.47
C ASN A 300 -1.06 -27.16 -1.43
N LYS A 301 0.17 -27.67 -1.46
CA LYS A 301 0.68 -28.63 -0.47
C LYS A 301 0.59 -28.08 0.96
N ARG A 302 1.01 -26.83 1.18
CA ARG A 302 0.95 -26.19 2.50
C ARG A 302 -0.49 -25.98 2.96
N LYS A 303 -1.38 -25.58 2.05
CA LYS A 303 -2.81 -25.41 2.32
C LYS A 303 -3.46 -26.71 2.80
N GLU A 304 -3.15 -27.84 2.16
CA GLU A 304 -3.60 -29.15 2.61
C GLU A 304 -3.11 -29.48 4.03
N LEU A 305 -1.84 -29.21 4.33
CA LEU A 305 -1.27 -29.43 5.66
C LEU A 305 -1.94 -28.56 6.74
N VAL A 306 -2.27 -27.30 6.44
CA VAL A 306 -3.02 -26.42 7.35
C VAL A 306 -4.43 -26.97 7.61
N ASN A 307 -5.11 -27.45 6.57
CA ASN A 307 -6.45 -28.01 6.70
C ASN A 307 -6.47 -29.26 7.59
N LEU A 308 -5.45 -30.10 7.48
CA LEU A 308 -5.24 -31.28 8.33
C LEU A 308 -4.80 -30.95 9.76
N SER A 309 -4.33 -29.72 10.00
CA SER A 309 -3.92 -29.30 11.34
C SER A 309 -5.13 -29.28 12.31
N PRO A 310 -4.96 -29.71 13.57
CA PRO A 310 -6.00 -29.63 14.58
C PRO A 310 -6.46 -28.20 14.82
N SER A 311 -7.77 -28.04 15.03
CA SER A 311 -8.33 -26.75 15.42
C SER A 311 -8.08 -26.47 16.91
N ILE A 312 -7.79 -25.22 17.23
CA ILE A 312 -7.58 -24.71 18.59
C ILE A 312 -8.47 -23.50 18.85
N ASN A 313 -8.77 -23.23 20.11
CA ASN A 313 -9.51 -22.03 20.51
C ASN A 313 -8.58 -21.07 21.22
N ILE A 314 -8.25 -19.94 20.58
CA ILE A 314 -7.41 -18.90 21.17
C ILE A 314 -8.16 -18.21 22.32
N ILE A 315 -7.50 -18.11 23.47
CA ILE A 315 -7.98 -17.38 24.66
C ILE A 315 -7.44 -15.96 24.65
N ASN A 316 -6.12 -15.84 24.48
CA ASN A 316 -5.39 -14.57 24.52
C ASN A 316 -4.30 -14.56 23.45
N THR A 317 -4.03 -13.38 22.91
CA THR A 317 -2.96 -13.15 21.92
C THR A 317 -2.12 -11.96 22.39
N TYR A 318 -0.81 -12.14 22.37
CA TYR A 318 0.17 -11.10 22.70
C TYR A 318 0.85 -10.64 21.42
N TYR A 319 1.10 -9.33 21.30
CA TYR A 319 1.61 -8.71 20.09
C TYR A 319 2.95 -8.01 20.35
N ASN A 320 3.87 -8.13 19.40
CA ASN A 320 5.05 -7.27 19.31
C ASN A 320 4.63 -5.85 18.89
N THR A 321 5.36 -4.87 19.40
CA THR A 321 5.30 -3.47 18.96
C THR A 321 5.92 -3.31 17.57
N SER A 322 5.60 -2.23 16.86
CA SER A 322 6.23 -1.93 15.57
C SER A 322 7.76 -1.83 15.67
N ALA A 323 8.28 -1.18 16.72
CA ALA A 323 9.72 -1.05 16.96
C ALA A 323 10.43 -2.39 17.15
N GLU A 324 9.78 -3.36 17.81
CA GLU A 324 10.31 -4.71 17.95
C GLU A 324 10.34 -5.43 16.60
N ILE A 325 9.29 -5.29 15.79
CA ILE A 325 9.24 -5.87 14.42
C ILE A 325 10.32 -5.26 13.53
N GLU A 326 10.46 -3.94 13.52
CA GLU A 326 11.47 -3.21 12.75
C GLU A 326 12.88 -3.71 13.09
N LYS A 327 13.20 -3.81 14.39
CA LYS A 327 14.49 -4.30 14.87
C LYS A 327 14.71 -5.78 14.54
N GLN A 328 13.68 -6.62 14.68
CA GLN A 328 13.75 -8.05 14.36
C GLN A 328 14.04 -8.26 12.87
N ALA A 329 13.40 -7.50 11.99
CA ALA A 329 13.63 -7.56 10.55
C ALA A 329 15.10 -7.26 10.19
N VAL A 330 15.62 -6.11 10.65
CA VAL A 330 17.00 -5.70 10.36
C VAL A 330 18.01 -6.66 10.99
N THR A 331 17.80 -7.06 12.25
CA THR A 331 18.70 -8.01 12.94
C THR A 331 18.69 -9.37 12.23
N GLY A 332 17.52 -9.86 11.80
CA GLY A 332 17.40 -11.11 11.07
C GLY A 332 18.14 -11.09 9.73
N TRP A 333 17.95 -10.02 8.94
CA TRP A 333 18.72 -9.82 7.71
C TRP A 333 20.22 -9.70 7.97
N MET A 334 20.61 -8.91 8.97
CA MET A 334 22.02 -8.78 9.34
C MET A 334 22.60 -10.07 9.90
N ASN A 335 21.83 -11.06 10.34
CA ASN A 335 22.35 -12.37 10.76
C ASN A 335 22.38 -13.42 9.64
N SER A 336 21.75 -13.14 8.50
CA SER A 336 21.78 -13.98 7.30
C SER A 336 22.91 -13.55 6.36
N PRO A 337 23.87 -14.40 5.99
CA PRO A 337 24.98 -14.01 5.12
C PRO A 337 24.56 -13.38 3.79
N GLY A 338 23.57 -13.96 3.10
CA GLY A 338 23.09 -13.43 1.83
C GLY A 338 22.38 -12.08 1.97
N HIS A 339 21.53 -11.92 2.98
CA HIS A 339 20.82 -10.65 3.22
C HIS A 339 21.78 -9.55 3.69
N ARG A 340 22.72 -9.90 4.58
CA ARG A 340 23.80 -9.00 5.03
C ARG A 340 24.66 -8.53 3.86
N GLN A 341 25.00 -9.42 2.93
CA GLN A 341 25.76 -9.05 1.73
C GLN A 341 25.02 -7.99 0.91
N ASN A 342 23.71 -8.13 0.70
CA ASN A 342 22.89 -7.13 0.01
C ASN A 342 22.95 -5.76 0.73
N ILE A 343 22.73 -5.76 2.05
CA ILE A 343 22.76 -4.52 2.87
C ILE A 343 24.12 -3.82 2.81
N LEU A 344 25.22 -4.58 2.79
CA LEU A 344 26.58 -4.05 2.87
C LEU A 344 27.26 -3.87 1.49
N THR A 345 26.55 -4.10 0.39
CA THR A 345 27.10 -3.85 -0.96
C THR A 345 27.25 -2.33 -1.17
N PRO A 346 28.48 -1.83 -1.44
CA PRO A 346 28.72 -0.38 -1.57
C PRO A 346 28.07 0.26 -2.80
N ASP A 347 27.87 -0.51 -3.87
CA ASP A 347 27.47 0.02 -5.17
C ASP A 347 26.03 0.56 -5.17
N TYR A 348 25.12 -0.01 -4.37
CA TYR A 348 23.74 0.47 -4.28
C TYR A 348 23.66 1.92 -3.77
N ASP A 349 22.81 2.73 -4.41
CA ASP A 349 22.58 4.13 -4.04
C ASP A 349 21.11 4.45 -3.71
N GLU A 350 20.17 3.62 -4.16
CA GLU A 350 18.75 3.77 -3.85
C GLU A 350 18.14 2.45 -3.34
N ALA A 351 17.15 2.57 -2.44
CA ALA A 351 16.40 1.43 -1.94
C ALA A 351 14.96 1.81 -1.58
N GLY A 352 14.11 0.78 -1.48
CA GLY A 352 12.74 0.91 -1.01
C GLY A 352 12.33 -0.33 -0.24
N ILE A 353 11.44 -0.14 0.72
CA ILE A 353 10.90 -1.21 1.57
C ILE A 353 9.38 -1.21 1.42
N GLY A 354 8.81 -2.41 1.41
CA GLY A 354 7.38 -2.60 1.42
C GLY A 354 6.96 -3.62 2.46
N ILE A 355 5.82 -3.35 3.11
CA ILE A 355 5.26 -4.22 4.13
C ILE A 355 3.81 -4.57 3.80
N ALA A 356 3.46 -5.85 3.96
CA ALA A 356 2.09 -6.33 3.96
C ALA A 356 1.81 -7.14 5.24
N GLU A 357 0.57 -7.09 5.72
CA GLU A 357 0.10 -7.84 6.88
C GLU A 357 -0.79 -9.01 6.43
N VAL A 358 -0.60 -10.18 7.04
CA VAL A 358 -1.47 -11.34 6.86
C VAL A 358 -1.58 -12.10 8.18
N GLU A 359 -2.80 -12.22 8.71
CA GLU A 359 -3.15 -13.11 9.84
C GLU A 359 -2.15 -13.11 11.03
N GLY A 360 -1.66 -11.94 11.44
CA GLY A 360 -0.72 -11.81 12.56
C GLY A 360 0.77 -11.94 12.19
N TYR A 361 1.09 -11.82 10.90
CA TYR A 361 2.44 -11.74 10.35
C TYR A 361 2.61 -10.47 9.52
N TYR A 362 3.84 -9.96 9.49
CA TYR A 362 4.29 -9.01 8.49
C TYR A 362 5.22 -9.68 7.48
N ILE A 363 4.94 -9.48 6.20
CA ILE A 363 5.84 -9.79 5.09
C ILE A 363 6.51 -8.48 4.70
N ILE A 364 7.84 -8.47 4.77
CA ILE A 364 8.67 -7.29 4.54
C ILE A 364 9.60 -7.59 3.37
N THR A 365 9.53 -6.78 2.33
CA THR A 365 10.45 -6.84 1.19
C THR A 365 11.29 -5.57 1.17
N GLN A 366 12.60 -5.71 1.00
CA GLN A 366 13.52 -4.63 0.71
C GLN A 366 14.14 -4.85 -0.66
N VAL A 367 14.13 -3.82 -1.49
CA VAL A 367 14.77 -3.83 -2.80
C VAL A 367 15.85 -2.74 -2.87
N PHE A 368 16.99 -3.09 -3.43
CA PHE A 368 18.15 -2.23 -3.66
C PHE A 368 18.39 -2.08 -5.15
N ILE A 369 18.82 -0.90 -5.58
CA ILE A 369 19.31 -0.68 -6.95
C ILE A 369 20.56 0.20 -6.97
N LYS A 370 21.34 0.05 -8.05
CA LYS A 370 22.18 1.13 -8.59
C LYS A 370 21.39 1.88 -9.65
N LYS A 371 20.89 3.07 -9.38
CA LYS A 371 20.07 3.83 -10.33
C LYS A 371 20.78 4.04 -11.66
N ALA A 372 20.10 3.73 -12.77
CA ALA A 372 20.58 4.05 -14.10
C ALA A 372 20.40 5.54 -14.40
N ALA A 373 21.49 6.26 -14.66
CA ALA A 373 21.44 7.66 -15.10
C ALA A 373 21.20 7.79 -16.62
N CYS A 374 21.48 6.73 -17.37
CA CYS A 374 21.41 6.65 -18.84
C CYS A 374 21.34 5.18 -19.27
N GLY A 375 21.18 4.91 -20.56
CA GLY A 375 21.36 3.58 -21.15
C GLY A 375 20.15 2.64 -21.07
N TYR A 376 19.06 3.06 -20.40
CA TYR A 376 17.82 2.31 -20.24
C TYR A 376 16.79 2.66 -21.33
N GLN A 377 15.84 1.75 -21.61
CA GLN A 377 14.84 1.91 -22.67
C GLN A 377 14.05 3.22 -22.51
N GLY A 378 14.01 4.05 -23.56
CA GLY A 378 13.41 5.38 -23.56
C GLY A 378 14.23 6.47 -22.84
N GLY A 379 15.35 6.11 -22.21
CA GLY A 379 16.27 7.02 -21.53
C GLY A 379 17.37 7.56 -22.44
N ALA A 380 18.12 8.55 -21.93
CA ALA A 380 19.28 9.10 -22.62
C ALA A 380 20.36 8.03 -22.82
N CYS A 381 21.07 8.06 -23.94
CA CYS A 381 22.20 7.16 -24.16
C CYS A 381 23.35 7.46 -23.18
N CYS A 382 24.10 6.43 -22.79
CA CYS A 382 25.25 6.60 -21.91
C CYS A 382 26.49 7.07 -22.66
N THR A 383 27.07 8.17 -22.20
CA THR A 383 28.37 8.67 -22.69
C THR A 383 29.45 8.39 -21.66
N LYS A 384 30.42 7.52 -21.97
CA LYS A 384 31.71 7.55 -21.25
C LYS A 384 32.60 8.61 -21.90
N PRO A 385 33.48 9.30 -21.15
CA PRO A 385 34.52 10.12 -21.76
C PRO A 385 35.27 9.28 -22.81
N ASN A 386 35.26 9.73 -24.06
CA ASN A 386 35.88 9.09 -25.23
C ASN A 386 35.18 7.86 -25.83
N TYR A 387 33.90 7.59 -25.53
CA TYR A 387 33.10 6.55 -26.20
C TYR A 387 31.82 7.10 -26.81
N LEU A 388 31.37 6.48 -27.91
CA LEU A 388 30.06 6.75 -28.52
C LEU A 388 28.93 6.45 -27.52
N PRO A 389 27.79 7.17 -27.60
CA PRO A 389 26.67 6.92 -26.72
C PRO A 389 26.18 5.48 -26.88
N TYR A 390 26.04 4.75 -25.77
CA TYR A 390 25.64 3.34 -25.78
C TYR A 390 24.42 3.09 -24.89
N CYS A 391 23.75 1.99 -25.18
CA CYS A 391 22.58 1.50 -24.44
C CYS A 391 22.82 0.06 -23.99
N TYR A 392 22.04 -0.43 -23.03
CA TYR A 392 22.13 -1.82 -22.60
C TYR A 392 21.47 -2.73 -23.63
N ILE A 393 22.26 -3.66 -24.17
CA ILE A 393 21.85 -4.63 -25.21
C ILE A 393 20.57 -5.37 -24.74
N PRO A 394 19.52 -5.49 -25.57
CA PRO A 394 19.49 -5.32 -27.03
C PRO A 394 19.24 -3.89 -27.53
N LEU A 395 19.19 -2.89 -26.65
CA LEU A 395 18.81 -1.53 -27.02
C LEU A 395 19.88 -0.84 -27.87
N GLY A 396 19.44 -0.10 -28.89
CA GLY A 396 20.30 0.74 -29.72
C GLY A 396 20.21 2.20 -29.30
N CYS A 397 21.30 2.97 -29.44
CA CYS A 397 21.23 4.42 -29.29
C CYS A 397 20.80 5.06 -30.61
N SER A 398 19.57 5.56 -30.68
CA SER A 398 19.05 6.33 -31.82
C SER A 398 18.56 7.68 -31.33
N THR A 399 18.98 8.77 -31.97
CA THR A 399 18.57 10.14 -31.59
C THR A 399 18.86 10.51 -30.12
N ASN A 400 20.00 10.06 -29.57
CA ASN A 400 20.38 10.20 -28.14
C ASN A 400 19.45 9.50 -27.14
N VAL A 401 18.56 8.62 -27.61
CA VAL A 401 17.64 7.82 -26.79
C VAL A 401 17.88 6.34 -27.04
N CYS A 402 17.80 5.54 -25.99
CA CYS A 402 17.85 4.08 -26.11
C CYS A 402 16.51 3.51 -26.57
N GLN A 403 16.50 2.81 -27.69
CA GLN A 403 15.30 2.23 -28.31
C GLN A 403 15.37 0.71 -28.37
#